data_AF-A0AA97H3P8-F1
#
_entry.id   AF-A0AA97H3P8-F1
#
_cell.length_a   1.000
_cell.length_b   1.000
_cell.length_c   1.000
_cell.angle_alpha   90.00
_cell.angle_beta   90.00
_cell.angle_gamma   90.00
#
_symmetry.space_group_name_H-M   'P 1'
#
loop_
_entity.id
_entity.type
_entity.pdbx_description
1 polymer ?
#
loop_
_entity_poly.entity_id
_entity_poly.type
_entity_poly.pdbx_seq_one_letter_code
_entity_poly.pdbx_strand_id
1 'polypeptide(L)'
;MYHYLTKETRLFSQWRYKMNSNNNALAEINKKYAGCNLLMPMSVSAQMSPFYKVTVMQVQADTSDNSGDIFKVGSIKVGKNWEPVFSPAKPLLMKIAAAAGIQFDPTHTGGEYVSGDKNVYRGRAYGAMKEPDGTWKTHADEKIINLHDAEDNYRLEFMDKCLKGIADEKQAKAAADMFQGEWKPAKDKYGDQVNAFFVAKQDQQQYIERGILVNMTLLRKTMCEKALTGAILRTIRALTGLKGTYTIGELKKPFAIPRVTFSPDYNDPQIRAAVLRQGISATSELFGSAPEAAAPVLNDSMPSVLESTFSPENFADNPAFASENVDGALPEPQQKMDMPQARQPEPEKQTRAASNQSQAAEDDAMLCEMCGHSVTPSVYKYSVNKFGRPLCMVCQKEVQQ
;
A
#
# COMPACT_ATOMS: atom_id res chain seq x y z
N MET A 1 -56.81 49.37 6.42
CA MET A 1 -55.57 49.17 5.64
C MET A 1 -54.62 48.22 6.39
N TYR A 2 -55.08 47.02 6.78
CA TYR A 2 -54.26 45.99 7.43
C TYR A 2 -54.94 44.63 7.25
N HIS A 3 -54.88 44.02 6.06
CA HIS A 3 -55.36 42.64 5.88
C HIS A 3 -54.75 41.88 4.69
N TYR A 4 -53.54 42.26 4.22
CA TYR A 4 -52.91 41.63 3.05
C TYR A 4 -51.42 41.28 3.24
N LEU A 5 -50.99 40.84 4.44
CA LEU A 5 -49.58 40.48 4.70
C LEU A 5 -49.38 39.10 5.39
N THR A 6 -50.29 38.15 5.22
CA THR A 6 -50.21 36.84 5.92
C THR A 6 -50.25 35.59 5.03
N LYS A 7 -50.34 35.72 3.71
CA LYS A 7 -50.28 34.56 2.78
C LYS A 7 -48.91 34.33 2.14
N GLU A 8 -48.15 35.37 1.81
CA GLU A 8 -46.80 35.21 1.23
C GLU A 8 -45.75 34.75 2.25
N THR A 9 -45.87 35.16 3.52
CA THR A 9 -44.98 34.71 4.60
C THR A 9 -45.17 33.24 4.95
N ARG A 10 -46.38 32.67 4.78
CA ARG A 10 -46.62 31.23 4.97
C ARG A 10 -46.06 30.37 3.84
N LEU A 11 -46.14 30.83 2.59
CA LEU A 11 -45.52 30.14 1.45
C LEU A 11 -43.98 30.20 1.51
N PHE A 12 -43.40 31.32 1.95
CA PHE A 12 -41.97 31.41 2.23
C PHE A 12 -41.53 30.51 3.39
N SER A 13 -42.36 30.37 4.44
CA SER A 13 -42.06 29.45 5.55
C SER A 13 -42.16 27.97 5.14
N GLN A 14 -43.10 27.60 4.27
CA GLN A 14 -43.22 26.24 3.73
C GLN A 14 -42.12 25.92 2.69
N TRP A 15 -41.66 26.90 1.90
CA TRP A 15 -40.49 26.74 1.04
C TRP A 15 -39.18 26.63 1.84
N ARG A 16 -39.03 27.42 2.90
CA ARG A 16 -37.88 27.35 3.82
C ARG A 16 -37.88 26.04 4.63
N TYR A 17 -39.05 25.46 4.89
CA TYR A 17 -39.18 24.13 5.51
C TYR A 17 -38.97 22.98 4.51
N LYS A 18 -39.27 23.17 3.21
CA LYS A 18 -38.95 22.20 2.14
C LYS A 18 -37.51 22.26 1.63
N MET A 19 -36.76 23.33 1.89
CA MET A 19 -35.31 23.39 1.63
C MET A 19 -34.45 22.87 2.79
N ASN A 20 -35.04 22.54 3.95
CA ASN A 20 -34.28 22.10 5.12
C ASN A 20 -34.27 20.57 5.32
N SER A 21 -34.69 19.79 4.32
CA SER A 21 -34.72 18.32 4.42
C SER A 21 -33.50 17.62 3.81
N ASN A 22 -32.44 18.34 3.46
CA ASN A 22 -31.44 17.79 2.53
C ASN A 22 -29.97 17.83 2.97
N ASN A 23 -29.65 17.90 4.26
CA ASN A 23 -28.24 17.82 4.68
C ASN A 23 -28.03 17.08 6.01
N ASN A 24 -28.50 15.83 6.04
CA ASN A 24 -28.10 14.84 7.04
C ASN A 24 -27.10 13.85 6.44
N ALA A 25 -26.19 14.31 5.58
CA ALA A 25 -25.24 13.45 4.85
C ALA A 25 -24.48 12.50 5.78
N LEU A 26 -24.08 12.95 6.97
CA LEU A 26 -23.40 12.13 7.98
C LEU A 26 -24.33 11.07 8.61
N ALA A 27 -25.57 11.42 8.91
CA ALA A 27 -26.54 10.46 9.46
C ALA A 27 -27.03 9.45 8.41
N GLU A 28 -27.10 9.85 7.14
CA GLU A 28 -27.34 8.96 6.00
C GLU A 28 -26.16 8.02 5.75
N ILE A 29 -24.91 8.52 5.86
CA ILE A 29 -23.70 7.68 5.79
C ILE A 29 -23.72 6.66 6.94
N ASN A 30 -24.01 7.08 8.17
CA ASN A 30 -24.12 6.16 9.31
C ASN A 30 -25.18 5.07 9.09
N LYS A 31 -26.35 5.40 8.54
CA LYS A 31 -27.39 4.40 8.20
C LYS A 31 -26.98 3.50 7.04
N LYS A 32 -26.40 4.07 5.98
CA LYS A 32 -26.06 3.34 4.74
C LYS A 32 -24.85 2.41 4.92
N TYR A 33 -23.92 2.78 5.79
CA TYR A 33 -22.68 2.04 6.06
C TYR A 33 -22.64 1.38 7.44
N ALA A 34 -23.80 1.17 8.09
CA ALA A 34 -23.89 0.46 9.36
C ALA A 34 -23.31 -0.98 9.32
N GLY A 35 -23.21 -1.58 8.12
CA GLY A 35 -22.58 -2.88 7.88
C GLY A 35 -21.05 -2.84 7.70
N CYS A 36 -20.41 -1.66 7.75
CA CYS A 36 -18.98 -1.45 7.51
C CYS A 36 -18.24 -1.06 8.80
N ASN A 37 -16.92 -1.22 8.82
CA ASN A 37 -16.08 -0.65 9.87
C ASN A 37 -15.87 0.84 9.55
N LEU A 38 -16.75 1.69 10.07
CA LEU A 38 -16.73 3.12 9.80
C LEU A 38 -15.60 3.81 10.58
N LEU A 39 -14.66 4.42 9.84
CA LEU A 39 -13.50 5.12 10.40
C LEU A 39 -13.79 6.62 10.42
N MET A 40 -14.64 7.03 11.37
CA MET A 40 -15.02 8.43 11.56
C MET A 40 -14.59 8.93 12.95
N PRO A 41 -13.71 9.93 13.03
CA PRO A 41 -13.73 10.81 14.20
C PRO A 41 -15.07 11.57 14.18
N MET A 42 -15.74 11.66 15.33
CA MET A 42 -17.03 12.34 15.47
C MET A 42 -16.96 13.76 14.90
N SER A 43 -17.63 14.03 13.79
CA SER A 43 -17.92 15.40 13.36
C SER A 43 -19.37 15.74 13.71
N VAL A 44 -19.53 16.80 14.50
CA VAL A 44 -20.82 17.46 14.70
C VAL A 44 -21.16 18.15 13.39
N SER A 45 -22.37 17.92 12.89
CA SER A 45 -22.85 18.40 11.58
C SER A 45 -22.45 19.85 11.30
N ALA A 46 -21.55 20.05 10.36
CA ALA A 46 -21.29 21.35 9.74
C ALA A 46 -22.10 21.44 8.44
N GLN A 47 -22.71 22.60 8.19
CA GLN A 47 -23.35 22.89 6.92
C GLN A 47 -22.31 22.80 5.80
N MET A 48 -22.32 21.71 5.04
CA MET A 48 -21.38 21.52 3.95
C MET A 48 -21.66 22.53 2.85
N SER A 49 -20.60 23.17 2.37
CA SER A 49 -20.67 24.11 1.26
C SER A 49 -21.08 23.38 -0.04
N PRO A 50 -21.89 23.99 -0.94
CA PRO A 50 -22.35 23.36 -2.19
C PRO A 50 -21.24 22.91 -3.14
N PHE A 51 -20.00 23.36 -2.90
CA PHE A 51 -18.82 23.00 -3.68
C PHE A 51 -18.19 21.66 -3.27
N TYR A 52 -18.59 21.10 -2.13
CA TYR A 52 -17.96 19.91 -1.55
C TYR A 52 -18.97 18.79 -1.33
N LYS A 53 -18.57 17.57 -1.68
CA LYS A 53 -19.33 16.34 -1.47
C LYS A 53 -18.53 15.38 -0.61
N VAL A 54 -19.20 14.70 0.33
CA VAL A 54 -18.59 13.56 1.04
C VAL A 54 -18.64 12.34 0.14
N THR A 55 -17.47 11.82 -0.21
CA THR A 55 -17.30 10.55 -0.90
C THR A 55 -16.79 9.53 0.10
N VAL A 56 -17.38 8.33 0.12
CA VAL A 56 -16.92 7.24 1.00
C VAL A 56 -16.04 6.29 0.19
N MET A 57 -14.77 6.18 0.59
CA MET A 57 -13.87 5.15 0.06
C MET A 57 -14.01 3.89 0.91
N GLN A 58 -14.06 2.73 0.27
CA GLN A 58 -14.13 1.44 0.94
C GLN A 58 -12.84 0.67 0.74
N VAL A 59 -12.26 0.16 1.82
CA VAL A 59 -11.06 -0.69 1.80
C VAL A 59 -11.42 -2.03 2.40
N GLN A 60 -11.30 -3.10 1.61
CA GLN A 60 -11.52 -4.46 2.10
C GLN A 60 -10.19 -5.05 2.60
N ALA A 61 -10.23 -5.67 3.79
CA ALA A 61 -9.10 -6.43 4.30
C ALA A 61 -9.07 -7.81 3.64
N ASP A 62 -7.90 -8.25 3.21
CA ASP A 62 -7.69 -9.61 2.74
C ASP A 62 -7.41 -10.52 3.93
N THR A 63 -8.36 -11.42 4.22
CA THR A 63 -8.27 -12.36 5.35
C THR A 63 -7.60 -13.68 5.00
N SER A 64 -7.02 -13.82 3.80
CA SER A 64 -6.26 -15.02 3.43
C SER A 64 -4.94 -15.11 4.21
N ASP A 65 -4.46 -16.33 4.47
CA ASP A 65 -3.26 -16.56 5.27
C ASP A 65 -1.97 -15.97 4.65
N ASN A 66 -1.98 -15.70 3.35
CA ASN A 66 -0.83 -15.19 2.60
C ASN A 66 -0.85 -13.68 2.35
N SER A 67 -1.94 -12.98 2.70
CA SER A 67 -2.09 -11.57 2.34
C SER A 67 -1.11 -10.65 3.08
N GLY A 68 -0.77 -11.02 4.32
CA GLY A 68 -0.03 -10.16 5.24
C GLY A 68 -0.78 -8.90 5.65
N ASP A 69 -2.08 -8.77 5.35
CA ASP A 69 -2.94 -7.64 5.74
C ASP A 69 -3.25 -7.64 7.25
N ILE A 70 -3.28 -8.83 7.84
CA ILE A 70 -3.63 -9.06 9.23
C ILE A 70 -2.67 -10.07 9.87
N PHE A 71 -2.49 -9.97 11.17
CA PHE A 71 -1.73 -10.96 11.94
C PHE A 71 -2.48 -11.33 13.23
N LYS A 72 -2.42 -12.61 13.61
CA LYS A 72 -3.07 -13.11 14.83
C LYS A 72 -2.33 -12.60 16.07
N VAL A 73 -3.07 -12.02 17.01
CA VAL A 73 -2.52 -11.48 18.26
C VAL A 73 -2.91 -12.30 19.49
N GLY A 74 -3.98 -13.09 19.39
CA GLY A 74 -4.45 -13.89 20.51
C GLY A 74 -5.81 -14.50 20.24
N SER A 75 -6.50 -14.84 21.33
CA SER A 75 -7.89 -15.30 21.29
C SER A 75 -8.67 -14.59 22.39
N ILE A 76 -9.91 -14.21 22.10
CA ILE A 76 -10.85 -13.64 23.08
C ILE A 76 -11.98 -14.62 23.32
N LYS A 77 -12.44 -14.70 24.56
CA LYS A 77 -13.56 -15.55 24.93
C LYS A 77 -14.87 -14.84 24.54
N VAL A 78 -15.53 -15.34 23.50
CA VAL A 78 -16.85 -14.88 23.07
C VAL A 78 -17.87 -15.91 23.51
N GLY A 79 -18.59 -15.61 24.60
CA GLY A 79 -19.50 -16.55 25.24
C GLY A 79 -18.76 -17.78 25.81
N LYS A 80 -19.06 -18.97 25.26
CA LYS A 80 -18.42 -20.24 25.67
C LYS A 80 -17.19 -20.61 24.83
N ASN A 81 -16.99 -19.96 23.67
CA ASN A 81 -15.95 -20.33 22.71
C ASN A 81 -14.80 -19.31 22.72
N TRP A 82 -13.60 -19.78 22.37
CA TRP A 82 -12.43 -18.94 22.16
C TRP A 82 -12.30 -18.63 20.67
N GLU A 83 -12.43 -17.36 20.32
CA GLU A 83 -12.31 -16.91 18.93
C GLU A 83 -10.96 -16.22 18.71
N PRO A 84 -10.25 -16.51 17.60
CA PRO A 84 -8.99 -15.87 17.29
C PRO A 84 -9.20 -14.39 16.95
N VAL A 85 -8.27 -13.57 17.43
CA VAL A 85 -8.28 -12.12 17.28
C VAL A 85 -7.06 -11.69 16.48
N PHE A 86 -7.28 -10.74 15.57
CA PHE A 86 -6.31 -10.29 14.59
C PHE A 86 -6.09 -8.78 14.69
N SER A 87 -4.91 -8.31 14.34
CA SER A 87 -4.60 -6.88 14.26
C SER A 87 -4.22 -6.51 12.81
N PRO A 88 -4.61 -5.32 12.32
CA PRO A 88 -4.18 -4.81 11.03
C PRO A 88 -2.66 -4.67 10.97
N ALA A 89 -2.07 -5.26 9.94
CA ALA A 89 -0.66 -5.18 9.63
C ALA A 89 -0.32 -3.94 8.79
N LYS A 90 0.97 -3.77 8.47
CA LYS A 90 1.48 -2.66 7.65
C LYS A 90 0.73 -2.51 6.31
N PRO A 91 0.51 -3.56 5.49
CA PRO A 91 -0.13 -3.40 4.18
C PRO A 91 -1.55 -2.83 4.26
N LEU A 92 -2.38 -3.37 5.15
CA LEU A 92 -3.75 -2.89 5.37
C LEU A 92 -3.77 -1.45 5.88
N LEU A 93 -2.92 -1.12 6.85
CA LEU A 93 -2.84 0.24 7.38
C LEU A 93 -2.40 1.26 6.33
N MET A 94 -1.48 0.89 5.44
CA MET A 94 -1.07 1.76 4.33
C MET A 94 -2.19 1.94 3.30
N LYS A 95 -2.96 0.88 2.97
CA LYS A 95 -4.15 0.99 2.10
C LYS A 95 -5.19 1.92 2.70
N ILE A 96 -5.45 1.80 4.00
CA ILE A 96 -6.36 2.69 4.74
C ILE A 96 -5.82 4.12 4.73
N ALA A 97 -4.53 4.33 4.98
CA ALA A 97 -3.94 5.67 4.96
C ALA A 97 -4.05 6.35 3.59
N ALA A 98 -3.83 5.60 2.51
CA ALA A 98 -3.99 6.09 1.15
C ALA A 98 -5.46 6.47 0.85
N ALA A 99 -6.41 5.62 1.24
CA ALA A 99 -7.84 5.89 1.08
C ALA A 99 -8.33 7.06 1.94
N ALA A 100 -7.77 7.24 3.13
CA ALA A 100 -8.02 8.38 4.01
C ALA A 100 -7.35 9.67 3.52
N GLY A 101 -6.43 9.59 2.57
CA GLY A 101 -5.66 10.75 2.10
C GLY A 101 -4.76 11.34 3.19
N ILE A 102 -4.20 10.49 4.06
CA ILE A 102 -3.26 10.92 5.09
C ILE A 102 -1.98 11.40 4.41
N GLN A 103 -1.56 12.61 4.77
CA GLN A 103 -0.31 13.19 4.32
C GLN A 103 0.68 13.21 5.48
N PHE A 104 1.89 12.71 5.24
CA PHE A 104 2.99 12.79 6.20
C PHE A 104 3.87 13.98 5.85
N ASP A 105 4.27 14.74 6.87
CA ASP A 105 5.18 15.85 6.69
C ASP A 105 6.59 15.32 6.36
N PRO A 106 7.16 15.60 5.16
CA PRO A 106 8.48 15.12 4.78
C PRO A 106 9.62 15.68 5.62
N THR A 107 9.42 16.84 6.27
CA THR A 107 10.47 17.53 7.02
C THR A 107 10.56 17.05 8.46
N HIS A 108 9.41 16.77 9.09
CA HIS A 108 9.35 16.34 10.49
C HIS A 108 9.20 14.82 10.65
N THR A 109 8.74 14.10 9.62
CA THR A 109 8.67 12.64 9.65
C THR A 109 10.03 12.04 9.29
N GLY A 110 10.64 11.38 10.26
CA GLY A 110 11.98 10.83 10.13
C GLY A 110 12.44 10.21 11.43
N GLY A 111 13.71 9.84 11.51
CA GLY A 111 14.25 9.35 12.77
C GLY A 111 15.67 9.81 13.01
N GLU A 112 16.02 9.84 14.29
CA GLU A 112 17.29 10.36 14.77
C GLU A 112 17.81 9.49 15.92
N TYR A 113 19.12 9.52 16.11
CA TYR A 113 19.76 8.93 17.27
C TYR A 113 19.57 9.85 18.47
N VAL A 114 19.09 9.30 19.58
CA VAL A 114 18.81 10.08 20.79
C VAL A 114 20.13 10.39 21.48
N SER A 115 20.39 11.67 21.76
CA SER A 115 21.60 12.13 22.47
C SER A 115 22.92 11.69 21.82
N GLY A 116 22.93 11.40 20.51
CA GLY A 116 24.11 10.91 19.79
C GLY A 116 24.46 9.44 20.07
N ASP A 117 23.64 8.73 20.86
CA ASP A 117 23.85 7.31 21.13
C ASP A 117 23.38 6.45 19.95
N LYS A 118 24.30 5.70 19.35
CA LYS A 118 24.01 4.76 18.25
C LYS A 118 23.12 3.60 18.68
N ASN A 119 22.98 3.37 19.98
CA ASN A 119 22.16 2.29 20.53
C ASN A 119 20.71 2.71 20.80
N VAL A 120 20.39 4.01 20.73
CA VAL A 120 19.02 4.50 20.94
C VAL A 120 18.54 5.27 19.73
N TYR A 121 17.50 4.77 19.06
CA TYR A 121 16.94 5.41 17.88
C TYR A 121 15.47 5.73 18.06
N ARG A 122 15.11 6.97 17.71
CA ARG A 122 13.75 7.50 17.79
C ARG A 122 13.23 7.76 16.39
N GLY A 123 12.17 7.06 16.01
CA GLY A 123 11.36 7.40 14.83
C GLY A 123 10.20 8.29 15.23
N ARG A 124 9.96 9.37 14.48
CA ARG A 124 8.82 10.29 14.64
C ARG A 124 8.03 10.35 13.34
N ALA A 125 6.70 10.43 13.46
CA ALA A 125 5.83 10.58 12.31
C ALA A 125 4.74 11.61 12.56
N TYR A 126 4.65 12.59 11.68
CA TYR A 126 3.67 13.67 11.72
C TYR A 126 2.72 13.49 10.55
N GLY A 127 1.47 13.20 10.84
CA GLY A 127 0.43 12.95 9.85
C GLY A 127 -0.72 13.94 9.96
N ALA A 128 -1.31 14.28 8.82
CA ALA A 128 -2.50 15.10 8.72
C ALA A 128 -3.55 14.43 7.83
N MET A 129 -4.82 14.56 8.20
CA MET A 129 -5.98 14.05 7.45
C MET A 129 -7.07 15.11 7.45
N LYS A 130 -7.85 15.22 6.36
CA LYS A 130 -9.06 16.04 6.35
C LYS A 130 -10.24 15.25 6.90
N GLU A 131 -10.94 15.82 7.86
CA GLU A 131 -12.18 15.28 8.38
C GLU A 131 -13.35 15.53 7.39
N PRO A 132 -14.48 14.81 7.54
CA PRO A 132 -15.65 14.96 6.67
C PRO A 132 -16.31 16.35 6.68
N ASP A 133 -16.02 17.17 7.69
CA ASP A 133 -16.44 18.57 7.77
C ASP A 133 -15.49 19.53 7.03
N GLY A 134 -14.36 19.02 6.52
CA GLY A 134 -13.33 19.78 5.82
C GLY A 134 -12.23 20.32 6.71
N THR A 135 -12.31 20.14 8.04
CA THR A 135 -11.26 20.55 8.97
C THR A 135 -10.05 19.61 8.88
N TRP A 136 -8.88 20.10 9.28
CA TRP A 136 -7.66 19.30 9.34
C TRP A 136 -7.49 18.70 10.73
N LYS A 137 -7.37 17.38 10.79
CA LYS A 137 -6.91 16.65 11.97
C LYS A 137 -5.44 16.31 11.79
N THR A 138 -4.62 16.74 12.74
CA THR A 138 -3.19 16.41 12.78
C THR A 138 -2.89 15.50 13.98
N HIS A 139 -1.90 14.64 13.83
CA HIS A 139 -1.40 13.82 14.92
C HIS A 139 0.09 13.52 14.74
N ALA A 140 0.81 13.46 15.85
CA ALA A 140 2.22 13.11 15.88
C ALA A 140 2.43 11.98 16.88
N ASP A 141 3.20 10.97 16.48
CA ASP A 141 3.57 9.85 17.34
C ASP A 141 5.05 9.50 17.14
N GLU A 142 5.63 8.87 18.15
CA GLU A 142 7.02 8.49 18.16
C GLU A 142 7.22 7.06 18.68
N LYS A 143 8.28 6.42 18.20
CA LYS A 143 8.69 5.10 18.67
C LYS A 143 10.20 5.10 18.88
N ILE A 144 10.58 4.80 20.11
CA ILE A 144 11.97 4.69 20.54
C ILE A 144 12.33 3.21 20.64
N ILE A 145 13.48 2.82 20.08
CA ILE A 145 14.07 1.50 20.23
C ILE A 145 15.44 1.71 20.89
N ASN A 146 15.59 1.13 22.08
CA ASN A 146 16.85 1.07 22.82
C ASN A 146 17.44 -0.34 22.67
N LEU A 147 18.66 -0.42 22.13
CA LEU A 147 19.39 -1.67 21.96
C LEU A 147 19.85 -2.25 23.31
N HIS A 148 20.16 -1.43 24.32
CA HIS A 148 20.57 -1.92 25.63
C HIS A 148 19.42 -2.68 26.31
N ASP A 149 18.24 -2.06 26.37
CA ASP A 149 17.05 -2.69 26.93
C ASP A 149 16.68 -3.95 26.14
N ALA A 150 16.86 -3.94 24.81
CA ALA A 150 16.61 -5.12 23.98
C ALA A 150 17.59 -6.26 24.28
N GLU A 151 18.88 -5.95 24.48
CA GLU A 151 19.90 -6.93 24.83
C GLU A 151 19.59 -7.62 26.16
N ASP A 152 19.23 -6.85 27.18
CA ASP A 152 18.86 -7.38 28.50
C ASP A 152 17.61 -8.25 28.43
N ASN A 153 16.61 -7.85 27.64
CA ASN A 153 15.43 -8.66 27.39
C ASN A 153 15.76 -9.98 26.69
N TYR A 154 16.60 -9.97 25.66
CA TYR A 154 17.03 -11.21 24.99
C TYR A 154 17.84 -12.08 25.95
N ARG A 155 18.73 -11.50 26.74
CA ARG A 155 19.51 -12.23 27.76
C ARG A 155 18.59 -12.96 28.73
N LEU A 156 17.61 -12.26 29.30
CA LEU A 156 16.63 -12.85 30.21
C LEU A 156 15.81 -13.95 29.52
N GLU A 157 15.39 -13.75 28.27
CA GLU A 157 14.64 -14.75 27.50
C GLU A 157 15.45 -16.05 27.31
N PHE A 158 16.72 -15.94 26.91
CA PHE A 158 17.58 -17.11 26.71
C PHE A 158 17.98 -17.78 28.03
N MET A 159 18.17 -17.01 29.11
CA MET A 159 18.36 -17.57 30.44
C MET A 159 17.13 -18.37 30.91
N ASP A 160 15.93 -17.84 30.69
CA ASP A 160 14.68 -18.53 31.05
C ASP A 160 14.49 -19.82 30.24
N LYS A 161 14.87 -19.82 28.96
CA LYS A 161 14.89 -21.03 28.11
C LYS A 161 15.87 -22.09 28.60
N CYS A 162 17.05 -21.69 29.09
CA CYS A 162 17.99 -22.63 29.70
C CYS A 162 17.42 -23.26 30.98
N LEU A 163 16.65 -22.51 31.78
CA LEU A 163 16.05 -22.98 33.03
C LEU A 163 14.81 -23.86 32.82
N LYS A 164 13.89 -23.43 31.95
CA LYS A 164 12.60 -24.09 31.72
C LYS A 164 12.63 -25.14 30.60
N GLY A 165 13.69 -25.14 29.79
CA GLY A 165 13.80 -25.93 28.58
C GLY A 165 13.19 -25.21 27.37
N ILE A 166 13.71 -25.52 26.18
CA ILE A 166 13.22 -24.96 24.92
C ILE A 166 11.97 -25.72 24.50
N ALA A 167 10.80 -25.09 24.64
CA ALA A 167 9.49 -25.70 24.37
C ALA A 167 9.11 -25.75 22.87
N ASP A 168 9.61 -24.80 22.06
CA ASP A 168 9.31 -24.76 20.63
C ASP A 168 10.08 -25.86 19.88
N GLU A 169 9.37 -26.74 19.19
CA GLU A 169 9.95 -27.93 18.55
C GLU A 169 11.04 -27.57 17.53
N LYS A 170 10.87 -26.49 16.77
CA LYS A 170 11.86 -26.07 15.76
C LYS A 170 13.11 -25.52 16.43
N GLN A 171 12.94 -24.70 17.47
CA GLN A 171 14.06 -24.16 18.23
C GLN A 171 14.79 -25.25 19.02
N ALA A 172 14.05 -26.21 19.59
CA ALA A 172 14.59 -27.31 20.37
C ALA A 172 15.44 -28.25 19.51
N LYS A 173 14.97 -28.61 18.31
CA LYS A 173 15.75 -29.41 17.34
C LYS A 173 17.02 -28.68 16.91
N ALA A 174 16.91 -27.41 16.51
CA ALA A 174 18.08 -26.61 16.11
C ALA A 174 19.10 -26.44 17.25
N ALA A 175 18.64 -26.35 18.50
CA ALA A 175 19.52 -26.31 19.66
C ALA A 175 20.18 -27.67 19.93
N ALA A 176 19.44 -28.78 19.79
CA ALA A 176 19.98 -30.12 19.94
C ALA A 176 21.02 -30.49 18.87
N ASP A 177 20.89 -29.92 17.67
CA ASP A 177 21.89 -30.10 16.60
C ASP A 177 23.20 -29.36 16.90
N MET A 178 23.16 -28.29 17.70
CA MET A 178 24.31 -27.40 17.97
C MET A 178 24.95 -27.59 19.34
N PHE A 179 24.21 -28.07 20.33
CA PHE A 179 24.62 -28.12 21.73
C PHE A 179 24.27 -29.46 22.36
N GLN A 180 25.06 -29.88 23.35
CA GLN A 180 24.76 -31.10 24.10
C GLN A 180 23.63 -30.85 25.10
N GLY A 181 22.76 -31.84 25.31
CA GLY A 181 21.63 -31.68 26.21
C GLY A 181 20.72 -32.89 26.31
N GLU A 182 19.65 -32.75 27.10
CA GLU A 182 18.67 -33.80 27.37
C GLU A 182 17.27 -33.36 26.97
N TRP A 183 16.49 -34.30 26.43
CA TRP A 183 15.07 -34.10 26.17
C TRP A 183 14.25 -34.50 27.40
N LYS A 184 13.47 -33.57 27.94
CA LYS A 184 12.56 -33.83 29.07
C LYS A 184 11.17 -33.27 28.77
N PRO A 185 10.10 -33.90 29.25
CA PRO A 185 8.77 -33.35 29.13
C PRO A 185 8.68 -32.08 29.98
N ALA A 186 8.31 -30.96 29.33
CA ALA A 186 8.05 -29.68 29.97
C ALA A 186 6.66 -29.18 29.57
N LYS A 187 6.15 -28.20 30.31
CA LYS A 187 4.88 -27.55 29.97
C LYS A 187 5.16 -26.32 29.10
N ASP A 188 4.47 -26.22 27.97
CA ASP A 188 4.49 -25.01 27.15
C ASP A 188 3.73 -23.86 27.84
N LYS A 189 3.83 -22.65 27.30
CA LYS A 189 3.05 -21.46 27.69
C LYS A 189 1.52 -21.69 27.70
N TYR A 190 1.03 -22.70 26.99
CA TYR A 190 -0.40 -23.07 26.94
C TYR A 190 -0.78 -24.19 27.91
N GLY A 191 0.18 -24.72 28.67
CA GLY A 191 -0.04 -25.79 29.65
C GLY A 191 0.04 -27.21 29.08
N ASP A 192 0.24 -27.34 27.76
CA ASP A 192 0.41 -28.62 27.09
C ASP A 192 1.78 -29.24 27.37
N GLN A 193 1.84 -30.57 27.50
CA GLN A 193 3.10 -31.28 27.66
C GLN A 193 3.83 -31.37 26.31
N VAL A 194 4.99 -30.76 26.23
CA VAL A 194 5.86 -30.77 25.05
C VAL A 194 7.23 -31.31 25.43
N ASN A 195 7.87 -32.01 24.48
CA ASN A 195 9.24 -32.49 24.66
C ASN A 195 10.19 -31.30 24.50
N ALA A 196 10.66 -30.76 25.62
CA ALA A 196 11.57 -29.63 25.62
C ALA A 196 13.03 -30.10 25.68
N PHE A 197 13.90 -29.35 25.01
CA PHE A 197 15.34 -29.59 25.03
C PHE A 197 16.00 -28.75 26.13
N PHE A 198 16.77 -29.39 27.00
CA PHE A 198 17.55 -28.77 28.06
C PHE A 198 19.02 -28.77 27.69
N VAL A 199 19.58 -27.58 27.48
CA VAL A 199 21.01 -27.39 27.18
C VAL A 199 21.84 -27.76 28.41
N ALA A 200 22.91 -28.52 28.21
CA ALA A 200 23.85 -28.91 29.26
C ALA A 200 24.50 -27.68 29.90
N LYS A 201 24.77 -27.73 31.22
CA LYS A 201 25.32 -26.60 31.99
C LYS A 201 26.58 -25.98 31.38
N GLN A 202 27.40 -26.78 30.70
CA GLN A 202 28.63 -26.34 30.05
C GLN A 202 28.35 -25.44 28.83
N ASP A 203 27.31 -25.75 28.07
CA ASP A 203 26.97 -25.07 26.80
C ASP A 203 25.95 -23.93 26.98
N GLN A 204 25.34 -23.80 28.18
CA GLN A 204 24.30 -22.80 28.45
C GLN A 204 24.77 -21.37 28.17
N GLN A 205 26.00 -21.03 28.57
CA GLN A 205 26.55 -19.69 28.33
C GLN A 205 26.72 -19.40 26.83
N GLN A 206 27.23 -20.37 26.08
CA GLN A 206 27.43 -20.24 24.64
C GLN A 206 26.09 -20.15 23.88
N TYR A 207 25.08 -20.88 24.34
CA TYR A 207 23.72 -20.77 23.81
C TYR A 207 23.14 -19.37 24.02
N ILE A 208 23.26 -18.82 25.24
CA ILE A 208 22.77 -17.48 25.58
C ILE A 208 23.49 -16.42 24.73
N GLU A 209 24.82 -16.44 24.69
CA GLU A 209 25.62 -15.45 23.96
C GLU A 209 25.34 -15.50 22.46
N ARG A 210 25.25 -16.70 21.87
CA ARG A 210 24.93 -16.85 20.44
C ARG A 210 23.51 -16.38 20.14
N GLY A 211 22.55 -16.68 21.01
CA GLY A 211 21.17 -16.23 20.90
C GLY A 211 21.05 -14.71 20.93
N ILE A 212 21.75 -14.06 21.88
CA ILE A 212 21.81 -12.59 21.97
C ILE A 212 22.47 -12.02 20.72
N LEU A 213 23.63 -12.54 20.30
CA LEU A 213 24.40 -12.00 19.18
C LEU A 213 23.60 -11.98 17.88
N VAL A 214 22.90 -13.07 17.57
CA VAL A 214 22.07 -13.18 16.36
C VAL A 214 20.90 -12.19 16.40
N ASN A 215 20.15 -12.17 17.50
CA ASN A 215 18.97 -11.29 17.61
C ASN A 215 19.36 -9.82 17.67
N MET A 216 20.46 -9.47 18.35
CA MET A 216 20.98 -8.11 18.41
C MET A 216 21.50 -7.64 17.06
N THR A 217 22.16 -8.50 16.28
CA THR A 217 22.62 -8.17 14.94
C THR A 217 21.44 -7.89 13.99
N LEU A 218 20.40 -8.73 14.04
CA LEU A 218 19.17 -8.52 13.26
C LEU A 218 18.44 -7.23 13.68
N LEU A 219 18.36 -6.97 14.98
CA LEU A 219 17.71 -5.77 15.49
C LEU A 219 18.52 -4.52 15.11
N ARG A 220 19.84 -4.52 15.29
CA ARG A 220 20.71 -3.40 14.91
C ARG A 220 20.65 -3.08 13.42
N LYS A 221 20.51 -4.10 12.55
CA LYS A 221 20.30 -3.89 11.11
C LYS A 221 18.96 -3.22 10.78
N THR A 222 17.90 -3.53 11.53
CA THR A 222 16.51 -3.14 11.19
C THR A 222 15.90 -2.10 12.12
N MET A 223 16.62 -1.64 13.14
CA MET A 223 16.07 -0.77 14.19
C MET A 223 15.53 0.54 13.64
N CYS A 224 16.23 1.18 12.69
CA CYS A 224 15.82 2.45 12.11
C CYS A 224 14.48 2.31 11.41
N GLU A 225 14.35 1.30 10.55
CA GLU A 225 13.12 0.99 9.81
C GLU A 225 11.98 0.60 10.76
N LYS A 226 12.25 -0.19 11.79
CA LYS A 226 11.25 -0.64 12.78
C LYS A 226 10.74 0.48 13.68
N ALA A 227 11.59 1.44 13.99
CA ALA A 227 11.21 2.63 14.75
C ALA A 227 10.33 3.54 13.89
N LEU A 228 10.81 3.93 12.69
CA LEU A 228 10.07 4.82 11.79
C LEU A 228 8.74 4.21 11.33
N THR A 229 8.75 2.96 10.86
CA THR A 229 7.53 2.25 10.47
C THR A 229 6.57 2.17 11.65
N GLY A 230 7.08 1.89 12.86
CA GLY A 230 6.23 1.84 14.05
C GLY A 230 5.58 3.18 14.38
N ALA A 231 6.31 4.29 14.28
CA ALA A 231 5.76 5.64 14.46
C ALA A 231 4.66 5.94 13.43
N ILE A 232 4.94 5.72 12.13
CA ILE A 232 3.97 5.92 11.04
C ILE A 232 2.68 5.12 11.29
N LEU A 233 2.81 3.84 11.62
CA LEU A 233 1.65 2.97 11.86
C LEU A 233 0.86 3.35 13.12
N ARG A 234 1.48 3.99 14.11
CA ARG A 234 0.77 4.55 15.27
C ARG A 234 0.00 5.81 14.87
N THR A 235 0.63 6.72 14.13
CA THR A 235 -0.01 7.93 13.60
C THR A 235 -1.23 7.60 12.74
N ILE A 236 -1.15 6.60 11.85
CA ILE A 236 -2.30 6.15 11.04
C ILE A 236 -3.46 5.70 11.93
N ARG A 237 -3.19 4.88 12.93
CA ARG A 237 -4.23 4.37 13.84
C ARG A 237 -4.91 5.50 14.62
N ALA A 238 -4.14 6.46 15.11
CA ALA A 238 -4.66 7.59 15.86
C ALA A 238 -5.49 8.56 14.98
N LEU A 239 -5.05 8.81 13.75
CA LEU A 239 -5.80 9.66 12.81
C LEU A 239 -7.14 9.03 12.43
N THR A 240 -7.12 7.75 12.06
CA THR A 240 -8.29 7.00 11.57
C THR A 240 -9.19 6.46 12.68
N GLY A 241 -8.72 6.41 13.92
CA GLY A 241 -9.47 5.82 15.03
C GLY A 241 -9.61 4.30 14.96
N LEU A 242 -8.71 3.62 14.25
CA LEU A 242 -8.73 2.16 14.12
C LEU A 242 -8.57 1.46 15.47
N LYS A 243 -9.49 0.53 15.76
CA LYS A 243 -9.36 -0.41 16.88
C LYS A 243 -8.07 -1.24 16.72
N GLY A 244 -7.44 -1.59 17.84
CA GLY A 244 -6.20 -2.39 17.83
C GLY A 244 -6.40 -3.84 17.40
N THR A 245 -7.61 -4.39 17.59
CA THR A 245 -7.90 -5.81 17.44
C THR A 245 -9.30 -6.06 16.87
N TYR A 246 -9.42 -7.04 15.98
CA TYR A 246 -10.66 -7.40 15.28
C TYR A 246 -10.86 -8.91 15.24
N THR A 247 -12.12 -9.34 15.19
CA THR A 247 -12.48 -10.71 14.82
C THR A 247 -12.49 -10.89 13.30
N ILE A 248 -12.43 -12.14 12.82
CA ILE A 248 -12.53 -12.43 11.37
C ILE A 248 -13.86 -11.92 10.80
N GLY A 249 -14.96 -12.05 11.56
CA GLY A 249 -16.27 -11.55 11.15
C GLY A 249 -16.30 -10.02 10.97
N GLU A 250 -15.60 -9.29 11.84
CA GLU A 250 -15.44 -7.84 11.70
C GLU A 250 -14.55 -7.47 10.51
N LEU A 251 -13.45 -8.18 10.28
CA LEU A 251 -12.52 -7.90 9.18
C LEU A 251 -13.08 -8.16 7.78
N LYS A 252 -14.05 -9.08 7.67
CA LYS A 252 -14.80 -9.31 6.42
C LYS A 252 -15.63 -8.09 6.01
N LYS A 253 -15.98 -7.21 6.95
CA LYS A 253 -16.68 -5.96 6.66
C LYS A 253 -15.68 -4.94 6.11
N PRO A 254 -16.01 -4.24 5.01
CA PRO A 254 -15.10 -3.24 4.46
C PRO A 254 -14.95 -2.06 5.43
N PHE A 255 -13.77 -1.45 5.43
CA PHE A 255 -13.50 -0.21 6.13
C PHE A 255 -14.02 0.95 5.29
N ALA A 256 -14.96 1.72 5.84
CA ALA A 256 -15.54 2.87 5.17
C ALA A 256 -14.87 4.15 5.70
N ILE A 257 -14.28 4.92 4.79
CA ILE A 257 -13.56 6.16 5.10
C ILE A 257 -14.23 7.31 4.34
N PRO A 258 -14.96 8.20 5.03
CA PRO A 258 -15.53 9.39 4.40
C PRO A 258 -14.45 10.43 4.14
N ARG A 259 -14.46 10.98 2.93
CA ARG A 259 -13.55 12.01 2.45
C ARG A 259 -14.32 13.16 1.84
N VAL A 260 -13.91 14.38 2.15
CA VAL A 260 -14.42 15.59 1.46
C VAL A 260 -13.72 15.73 0.12
N THR A 261 -14.49 15.67 -0.96
CA THR A 261 -14.00 15.90 -2.32
C THR A 261 -14.65 17.16 -2.87
N PHE A 262 -13.86 18.01 -3.53
CA PHE A 262 -14.40 19.14 -4.27
C PHE A 262 -15.14 18.58 -5.50
N SER A 263 -16.45 18.74 -5.50
CA SER A 263 -17.32 18.26 -6.58
C SER A 263 -18.51 19.21 -6.66
N PRO A 264 -18.30 20.43 -7.19
CA PRO A 264 -19.38 21.39 -7.34
C PRO A 264 -20.47 20.83 -8.24
N ASP A 265 -21.73 21.14 -7.92
CA ASP A 265 -22.83 20.81 -8.80
C ASP A 265 -22.81 21.73 -10.03
N TYR A 266 -22.26 21.22 -11.13
CA TYR A 266 -22.18 21.95 -12.38
C TYR A 266 -23.54 22.18 -13.03
N ASN A 267 -24.63 21.54 -12.57
CA ASN A 267 -25.97 21.78 -13.10
C ASN A 267 -26.53 23.13 -12.67
N ASP A 268 -26.04 23.71 -11.58
CA ASP A 268 -26.41 25.06 -11.16
C ASP A 268 -25.58 26.12 -11.93
N PRO A 269 -26.24 27.02 -12.71
CA PRO A 269 -25.56 28.10 -13.42
C PRO A 269 -24.74 29.02 -12.51
N GLN A 270 -25.15 29.23 -11.25
CA GLN A 270 -24.45 30.10 -10.31
C GLN A 270 -23.14 29.48 -9.81
N ILE A 271 -23.16 28.19 -9.50
CA ILE A 271 -21.96 27.44 -9.08
C ILE A 271 -20.99 27.35 -10.25
N ARG A 272 -21.48 27.05 -11.46
CA ARG A 272 -20.65 27.04 -12.68
C ARG A 272 -19.98 28.39 -12.94
N ALA A 273 -20.71 29.49 -12.81
CA ALA A 273 -20.16 30.83 -12.98
C ALA A 273 -19.13 31.17 -11.89
N ALA A 274 -19.36 30.78 -10.63
CA ALA A 274 -18.43 31.00 -9.53
C ALA A 274 -17.12 30.21 -9.71
N VAL A 275 -17.21 28.92 -10.05
CA VAL A 275 -16.05 28.07 -10.34
C VAL A 275 -15.28 28.59 -11.55
N LEU A 276 -15.96 29.01 -12.62
CA LEU A 276 -15.31 29.55 -13.80
C LEU A 276 -14.60 30.88 -13.52
N ARG A 277 -15.22 31.79 -12.74
CA ARG A 277 -14.58 33.04 -12.32
C ARG A 277 -13.33 32.79 -11.49
N GLN A 278 -13.43 31.91 -10.49
CA GLN A 278 -12.27 31.58 -9.65
C GLN A 278 -11.20 30.81 -10.44
N GLY A 279 -11.60 29.95 -11.39
CA GLY A 279 -10.69 29.27 -12.32
C GLY A 279 -9.93 30.26 -13.19
N ILE A 280 -10.60 31.25 -13.77
CA ILE A 280 -9.98 32.32 -14.57
C ILE A 280 -8.99 33.12 -13.72
N SER A 281 -9.38 33.51 -12.49
CA SER A 281 -8.47 34.22 -11.56
C SER A 281 -7.26 33.36 -11.18
N ALA A 282 -7.45 32.09 -10.84
CA ALA A 282 -6.35 31.18 -10.51
C ALA A 282 -5.42 30.92 -11.71
N THR A 283 -5.96 30.83 -12.93
CA THR A 283 -5.12 30.76 -14.14
C THR A 283 -4.36 32.05 -14.39
N SER A 284 -4.94 33.21 -14.10
CA SER A 284 -4.24 34.49 -14.22
C SER A 284 -3.14 34.66 -13.17
N GLU A 285 -3.27 34.05 -11.99
CA GLU A 285 -2.20 34.02 -10.98
C GLU A 285 -1.09 33.03 -11.34
N LEU A 286 -1.43 31.87 -11.91
CA LEU A 286 -0.47 30.83 -12.27
C LEU A 286 0.29 31.11 -13.57
N PHE A 287 -0.37 31.70 -14.57
CA PHE A 287 0.20 31.97 -15.89
C PHE A 287 0.50 33.45 -16.14
N GLY A 288 0.17 34.32 -15.17
CA GLY A 288 0.13 35.76 -15.36
C GLY A 288 -1.09 36.14 -16.21
N SER A 289 -1.74 37.25 -15.87
CA SER A 289 -2.53 37.96 -16.88
C SER A 289 -1.56 38.30 -18.02
N ALA A 290 -1.81 37.81 -19.24
CA ALA A 290 -1.14 38.37 -20.42
C ALA A 290 -1.29 39.89 -20.30
N PRO A 291 -0.18 40.65 -20.32
CA PRO A 291 -0.28 42.08 -20.08
C PRO A 291 -1.21 42.68 -21.13
N GLU A 292 -2.32 43.24 -20.66
CA GLU A 292 -3.15 44.17 -21.43
C GLU A 292 -2.42 45.52 -21.50
N ALA A 293 -1.15 45.46 -21.92
CA ALA A 293 -0.34 46.59 -22.31
C ALA A 293 -0.18 46.44 -23.81
N ALA A 294 -0.81 47.37 -24.54
CA ALA A 294 -0.64 47.57 -25.96
C ALA A 294 0.79 47.24 -26.39
N ALA A 295 0.95 46.21 -27.23
CA ALA A 295 2.16 46.09 -28.01
C ALA A 295 2.30 47.43 -28.76
N PRO A 296 3.40 48.18 -28.61
CA PRO A 296 3.66 49.26 -29.52
C PRO A 296 3.81 48.61 -30.89
N VAL A 297 2.89 48.94 -31.79
CA VAL A 297 3.09 48.68 -33.22
C VAL A 297 4.36 49.44 -33.56
N LEU A 298 5.46 48.72 -33.76
CA LEU A 298 6.66 49.30 -34.35
C LEU A 298 6.29 49.69 -35.77
N ASN A 299 5.91 50.96 -35.96
CA ASN A 299 5.87 51.59 -37.28
C ASN A 299 7.31 51.73 -37.75
N ASP A 300 7.87 50.66 -38.29
CA ASP A 300 9.14 50.72 -38.99
C ASP A 300 8.88 51.33 -40.36
N SER A 301 9.11 52.64 -40.44
CA SER A 301 9.11 53.39 -41.69
C SER A 301 10.50 53.27 -42.29
N MET A 302 10.70 52.30 -43.20
CA MET A 302 11.83 52.30 -44.14
C MET A 302 11.37 51.84 -45.54
N PRO A 303 12.00 52.37 -46.60
CA PRO A 303 11.41 52.50 -47.93
C PRO A 303 11.44 51.19 -48.73
N SER A 304 10.48 51.08 -49.65
CA SER A 304 10.51 50.26 -50.88
C SER A 304 11.92 50.33 -51.50
N VAL A 305 12.64 49.26 -51.89
CA VAL A 305 12.28 48.08 -52.69
C VAL A 305 13.43 47.06 -52.55
N LEU A 306 13.15 45.75 -52.51
CA LEU A 306 13.87 44.73 -53.28
C LEU A 306 13.17 43.37 -53.10
N GLU A 307 12.58 42.89 -54.20
CA GLU A 307 12.00 41.56 -54.36
C GLU A 307 13.05 40.47 -54.09
N SER A 308 12.76 39.59 -53.13
CA SER A 308 13.08 38.15 -53.15
C SER A 308 12.73 37.53 -51.79
N THR A 309 11.43 37.48 -51.49
CA THR A 309 10.90 36.72 -50.37
C THR A 309 11.00 35.22 -50.65
N PHE A 310 11.82 34.53 -49.86
CA PHE A 310 11.91 33.08 -49.81
C PHE A 310 10.50 32.48 -49.60
N SER A 311 10.01 31.77 -50.60
CA SER A 311 8.66 31.17 -50.62
C SER A 311 8.78 29.65 -50.38
N PRO A 312 8.29 29.13 -49.25
CA PRO A 312 8.45 27.71 -48.88
C PRO A 312 7.72 26.73 -49.82
N GLU A 313 6.76 27.21 -50.60
CA GLU A 313 5.98 26.41 -51.56
C GLU A 313 6.82 25.94 -52.75
N ASN A 314 7.85 26.71 -53.14
CA ASN A 314 8.74 26.37 -54.27
C ASN A 314 9.68 25.18 -53.98
N PHE A 315 9.75 24.71 -52.72
CA PHE A 315 10.63 23.64 -52.28
C PHE A 315 9.87 22.39 -51.80
N ALA A 316 8.53 22.41 -51.83
CA ALA A 316 7.68 21.32 -51.35
C ALA A 316 7.83 20.02 -52.17
N ASP A 317 8.13 20.13 -53.47
CA ASP A 317 8.28 18.99 -54.38
C ASP A 317 9.75 18.55 -54.58
N ASN A 318 10.69 19.08 -53.79
CA ASN A 318 12.11 18.74 -53.95
C ASN A 318 12.42 17.36 -53.31
N PRO A 319 12.84 16.36 -54.10
CA PRO A 319 13.10 15.00 -53.61
C PRO A 319 14.27 14.90 -52.64
N ALA A 320 15.10 15.93 -52.49
CA ALA A 320 16.15 15.99 -51.48
C ALA A 320 15.63 16.17 -50.04
N PHE A 321 14.36 16.58 -49.88
CA PHE A 321 13.73 16.87 -48.57
C PHE A 321 12.51 15.98 -48.27
N ALA A 322 12.22 15.00 -49.12
CA ALA A 322 11.20 13.99 -48.85
C ALA A 322 11.66 13.04 -47.73
N SER A 323 10.94 13.01 -46.61
CA SER A 323 11.21 12.05 -45.54
C SER A 323 10.69 10.66 -45.92
N GLU A 324 11.55 9.63 -45.90
CA GLU A 324 11.19 8.22 -46.15
C GLU A 324 10.42 7.58 -44.98
N ASN A 325 9.44 8.26 -44.39
CA ASN A 325 8.56 7.67 -43.40
C ASN A 325 7.11 8.09 -43.67
N VAL A 326 6.38 7.22 -44.37
CA VAL A 326 4.92 7.17 -44.37
C VAL A 326 4.50 6.04 -43.43
N ASP A 327 3.44 6.33 -42.68
CA ASP A 327 2.90 5.64 -41.52
C ASP A 327 2.79 4.11 -41.58
N GLY A 328 3.10 3.48 -40.44
CA GLY A 328 2.33 2.38 -39.86
C GLY A 328 2.35 1.01 -40.55
N ALA A 329 3.30 0.14 -40.15
CA ALA A 329 3.11 -1.27 -39.77
C ALA A 329 4.49 -1.96 -39.55
N LEU A 330 4.61 -2.75 -38.48
CA LEU A 330 5.69 -3.74 -38.23
C LEU A 330 5.92 -4.67 -39.46
N PRO A 331 7.07 -5.35 -39.67
CA PRO A 331 7.93 -5.98 -38.64
C PRO A 331 9.48 -5.98 -38.87
N GLU A 332 10.19 -6.36 -37.80
CA GLU A 332 11.62 -6.76 -37.65
C GLU A 332 12.15 -7.76 -38.72
N PRO A 333 13.43 -8.22 -38.72
CA PRO A 333 14.70 -7.79 -38.05
C PRO A 333 15.93 -7.83 -39.01
N GLN A 334 17.14 -7.44 -38.52
CA GLN A 334 18.33 -8.32 -38.41
C GLN A 334 19.64 -7.53 -38.16
N GLN A 335 20.29 -7.84 -37.02
CA GLN A 335 21.74 -8.11 -36.82
C GLN A 335 22.77 -7.24 -37.58
N LYS A 336 23.84 -6.67 -37.01
CA LYS A 336 24.74 -7.05 -35.91
C LYS A 336 25.85 -5.95 -35.81
N MET A 337 26.64 -6.02 -34.74
CA MET A 337 28.05 -5.58 -34.57
C MET A 337 28.32 -4.40 -33.62
N ASP A 338 28.60 -4.80 -32.36
CA ASP A 338 29.80 -4.54 -31.54
C ASP A 338 30.33 -3.12 -31.21
N MET A 339 29.97 -2.71 -29.98
CA MET A 339 30.74 -2.15 -28.83
C MET A 339 32.05 -1.34 -29.00
N PRO A 340 32.24 -0.34 -28.09
CA PRO A 340 33.28 -0.50 -27.05
C PRO A 340 32.80 -0.33 -25.59
N GLN A 341 33.54 -0.98 -24.68
CA GLN A 341 33.22 -1.26 -23.27
C GLN A 341 33.47 -0.12 -22.28
N ALA A 342 32.56 0.06 -21.33
CA ALA A 342 32.83 0.63 -20.02
C ALA A 342 32.41 -0.37 -18.91
N ARG A 343 33.29 -0.50 -17.92
CA ARG A 343 33.45 -1.57 -16.93
C ARG A 343 32.38 -1.52 -15.83
N GLN A 344 31.68 -2.65 -15.59
CA GLN A 344 30.84 -2.87 -14.39
C GLN A 344 31.53 -3.85 -13.42
N PRO A 345 31.36 -3.71 -12.09
CA PRO A 345 31.85 -4.67 -11.09
C PRO A 345 30.95 -5.92 -10.99
N GLU A 346 31.58 -7.06 -10.68
CA GLU A 346 30.99 -8.41 -10.56
C GLU A 346 29.90 -8.56 -9.47
N PRO A 347 28.91 -9.45 -9.69
CA PRO A 347 28.09 -10.02 -8.63
C PRO A 347 28.57 -11.44 -8.24
N GLU A 348 28.76 -11.67 -6.94
CA GLU A 348 29.00 -12.98 -6.36
C GLU A 348 27.74 -13.87 -6.36
N LYS A 349 27.97 -15.16 -6.58
CA LYS A 349 27.00 -16.26 -6.67
C LYS A 349 26.24 -16.48 -5.35
N GLN A 350 24.91 -16.60 -5.42
CA GLN A 350 24.17 -17.48 -4.52
C GLN A 350 23.07 -18.26 -5.26
N THR A 351 23.12 -19.56 -5.04
CA THR A 351 22.22 -20.63 -5.47
C THR A 351 20.84 -20.50 -4.81
N ARG A 352 19.76 -20.80 -5.55
CA ARG A 352 18.65 -21.60 -5.00
C ARG A 352 17.66 -22.16 -6.02
N ALA A 353 17.34 -23.41 -5.72
CA ALA A 353 16.23 -24.27 -6.11
C ALA A 353 14.94 -23.58 -6.59
N ALA A 354 14.39 -24.20 -7.63
CA ALA A 354 13.11 -23.93 -8.24
C ALA A 354 11.93 -24.36 -7.35
N SER A 355 10.94 -23.47 -7.24
CA SER A 355 9.56 -23.83 -6.93
C SER A 355 8.66 -22.92 -7.77
N ASN A 356 8.11 -23.48 -8.86
CA ASN A 356 7.16 -22.79 -9.73
C ASN A 356 5.79 -22.71 -9.06
N GLN A 357 5.27 -21.49 -8.96
CA GLN A 357 3.83 -21.23 -9.06
C GLN A 357 3.48 -21.09 -10.54
N SER A 358 2.32 -21.60 -10.94
CA SER A 358 1.62 -21.12 -12.14
C SER A 358 0.15 -20.95 -11.82
N GLN A 359 -0.32 -19.72 -11.97
CA GLN A 359 -1.72 -19.34 -12.05
C GLN A 359 -2.30 -19.80 -13.39
N ALA A 360 -3.54 -20.23 -13.34
CA ALA A 360 -4.33 -20.69 -14.47
C ALA A 360 -4.99 -19.52 -15.21
N ALA A 361 -4.94 -19.57 -16.54
CA ALA A 361 -5.91 -18.96 -17.43
C ALA A 361 -5.99 -19.82 -18.71
N GLU A 362 -7.21 -20.29 -18.98
CA GLU A 362 -7.75 -20.84 -20.22
C GLU A 362 -7.25 -22.23 -20.68
N ASP A 363 -8.11 -23.20 -20.38
CA ASP A 363 -8.07 -24.62 -20.70
C ASP A 363 -8.18 -24.89 -22.21
N ASP A 364 -7.04 -25.15 -22.85
CA ASP A 364 -6.95 -26.19 -23.88
C ASP A 364 -6.12 -27.32 -23.26
N ALA A 365 -6.81 -28.31 -22.69
CA ALA A 365 -6.19 -29.39 -21.95
C ALA A 365 -5.30 -30.23 -22.89
N MET A 366 -4.00 -29.94 -22.91
CA MET A 366 -2.97 -30.79 -23.50
C MET A 366 -2.84 -32.04 -22.64
N LEU A 367 -3.61 -33.07 -22.96
CA LEU A 367 -3.67 -34.33 -22.23
C LEU A 367 -2.78 -35.38 -22.90
N CYS A 368 -2.20 -36.26 -22.09
CA CYS A 368 -1.55 -37.47 -22.55
C CYS A 368 -2.58 -38.45 -23.17
N GLU A 369 -2.34 -38.93 -24.37
CA GLU A 369 -3.24 -39.86 -25.08
C GLU A 369 -3.36 -41.23 -24.37
N MET A 370 -2.32 -41.66 -23.66
CA MET A 370 -2.29 -42.97 -23.01
C MET A 370 -2.91 -43.00 -21.61
N CYS A 371 -2.79 -41.91 -20.85
CA CYS A 371 -3.21 -41.90 -19.44
C CYS A 371 -4.08 -40.70 -19.05
N GLY A 372 -4.39 -39.80 -19.98
CA GLY A 372 -5.23 -38.63 -19.73
C GLY A 372 -4.62 -37.59 -18.78
N HIS A 373 -3.33 -37.70 -18.44
CA HIS A 373 -2.67 -36.75 -17.54
C HIS A 373 -2.34 -35.43 -18.27
N SER A 374 -2.60 -34.29 -17.63
CA SER A 374 -2.24 -32.97 -18.16
C SER A 374 -0.73 -32.85 -18.33
N VAL A 375 -0.27 -32.56 -19.56
CA VAL A 375 1.14 -32.35 -19.88
C VAL A 375 1.42 -30.87 -20.08
N THR A 376 2.60 -30.44 -19.63
CA THR A 376 3.07 -29.07 -19.88
C THR A 376 3.36 -28.87 -21.38
N PRO A 377 3.25 -27.64 -21.91
CA PRO A 377 3.45 -27.38 -23.34
C PRO A 377 4.81 -27.85 -23.88
N SER A 378 5.86 -27.81 -23.04
CA SER A 378 7.20 -28.30 -23.39
C SER A 378 7.25 -29.82 -23.55
N VAL A 379 6.56 -30.56 -22.68
CA VAL A 379 6.48 -32.04 -22.74
C VAL A 379 5.61 -32.47 -23.91
N TYR A 380 4.51 -31.76 -24.16
CA TYR A 380 3.64 -31.97 -25.32
C TYR A 380 4.41 -31.85 -26.64
N LYS A 381 5.11 -30.72 -26.84
CA LYS A 381 5.93 -30.49 -28.05
C LYS A 381 7.03 -31.53 -28.23
N TYR A 382 7.73 -31.90 -27.16
CA TYR A 382 8.76 -32.94 -27.22
C TYR A 382 8.17 -34.29 -27.62
N SER A 383 7.05 -34.69 -27.01
CA SER A 383 6.43 -35.97 -27.26
C SER A 383 5.91 -36.11 -28.69
N VAL A 384 5.24 -35.07 -29.20
CA VAL A 384 4.78 -35.04 -30.60
C VAL A 384 5.96 -35.13 -31.57
N ASN A 385 7.05 -34.40 -31.31
CA ASN A 385 8.24 -34.43 -32.17
C ASN A 385 9.01 -35.76 -32.12
N LYS A 386 9.05 -36.45 -30.97
CA LYS A 386 9.84 -37.69 -30.81
C LYS A 386 9.05 -38.97 -31.03
N PHE A 387 7.78 -38.99 -30.66
CA PHE A 387 6.93 -40.19 -30.67
C PHE A 387 5.70 -40.04 -31.58
N GLY A 388 5.48 -38.87 -32.19
CA GLY A 388 4.34 -38.62 -33.08
C GLY A 388 2.99 -38.45 -32.37
N ARG A 389 2.95 -38.55 -31.03
CA ARG A 389 1.74 -38.47 -30.21
C ARG A 389 2.01 -37.81 -28.86
N PRO A 390 1.01 -37.15 -28.23
CA PRO A 390 1.19 -36.48 -26.95
C PRO A 390 1.20 -37.47 -25.78
N LEU A 391 2.38 -37.71 -25.20
CA LEU A 391 2.60 -38.59 -24.05
C LEU A 391 3.21 -37.82 -22.89
N CYS A 392 2.84 -38.19 -21.66
CA CYS A 392 3.50 -37.69 -20.46
C CYS A 392 4.87 -38.36 -20.25
N MET A 393 5.70 -37.77 -19.40
CA MET A 393 7.06 -38.26 -19.10
C MET A 393 7.11 -39.72 -18.62
N VAL A 394 6.02 -40.23 -18.02
CA VAL A 394 5.93 -41.63 -17.56
C VAL A 394 5.69 -42.57 -18.74
N CYS A 395 4.66 -42.29 -19.56
CA CYS A 395 4.35 -43.09 -20.75
C CYS A 395 5.45 -43.02 -21.82
N GLN A 396 6.22 -41.91 -21.89
CA GLN A 396 7.41 -41.84 -22.75
C GLN A 396 8.47 -42.87 -22.39
N LYS A 397 8.64 -43.19 -21.09
CA LYS A 397 9.62 -44.18 -20.63
C LYS A 397 9.17 -45.62 -20.92
N GLU A 398 7.86 -45.88 -20.85
CA GLU A 398 7.28 -47.18 -21.18
C GLU A 398 7.35 -47.50 -22.68
N VAL A 399 7.29 -46.48 -23.54
CA VAL A 399 7.40 -46.65 -25.01
C VAL A 399 8.86 -46.72 -25.48
N GLN A 400 9.82 -46.28 -24.64
CA GLN A 400 11.25 -46.38 -24.92
C GLN A 400 11.87 -47.71 -24.47
N GLN A 401 11.15 -48.51 -23.68
CA GLN A 401 11.47 -49.91 -23.38
C GLN A 401 10.81 -50.81 -24.43
#